data_AF-A0A3B8WFM0-F1
#
_entry.id   AF-A0A3B8WFM0-F1
#
_cell.length_a   1.000
_cell.length_b   1.000
_cell.length_c   1.000
_cell.angle_alpha   90.00
_cell.angle_beta   90.00
_cell.angle_gamma   90.00
#
_symmetry.space_group_name_H-M   'P 1'
#
loop_
_entity.id
_entity.type
_entity.pdbx_description
1 polymer ?
#
loop_
_entity_poly.entity_id
_entity_poly.type
_entity_poly.pdbx_seq_one_letter_code
_entity_poly.pdbx_strand_id
1 'polypeptide(L)'
;MEKIAHSLLADLDKETVDYVDNYDGTERIPEVLPTRVPNLLVNGSSGIAVGMATNIPPHNLTEVVNGCLALIDNPDLTVDELMEFIPGPDFPTQGIINGRAGIVEA
;
A
#
# COMPACT_ATOMS: atom_id res chain seq x y z
N MET A 1 9.04 12.34 -14.25
CA MET A 1 8.37 11.35 -13.39
C MET A 1 8.77 9.96 -13.84
N GLU A 2 8.94 9.03 -12.91
CA GLU A 2 9.09 7.62 -13.27
C GLU A 2 7.81 7.05 -13.87
N LYS A 3 7.90 5.96 -14.64
CA LYS A 3 6.73 5.36 -15.29
C LYS A 3 5.64 4.97 -14.28
N ILE A 4 6.02 4.48 -13.10
CA ILE A 4 5.09 4.06 -12.05
C ILE A 4 4.34 5.24 -11.40
N ALA A 5 4.94 6.44 -11.40
CA ALA A 5 4.28 7.62 -10.83
C ALA A 5 3.00 8.00 -11.59
N HIS A 6 2.94 7.72 -12.90
CA HIS A 6 1.71 7.92 -13.68
C HIS A 6 0.56 7.02 -13.22
N SER A 7 0.84 5.84 -12.67
CA SER A 7 -0.20 4.93 -12.15
C SER A 7 -0.84 5.42 -10.85
N LEU A 8 -0.18 6.32 -10.11
CA LEU A 8 -0.73 6.91 -8.89
C LEU A 8 -1.70 8.08 -9.20
N LEU A 9 -1.48 8.77 -10.32
CA LEU A 9 -2.25 9.95 -10.74
C LEU A 9 -3.25 9.66 -11.87
N ALA A 10 -3.39 8.39 -12.25
CA ALA A 10 -4.21 7.99 -13.39
C ALA A 10 -5.68 8.42 -13.18
N ASP A 11 -6.26 9.06 -14.19
CA ASP A 11 -7.65 9.52 -14.22
C ASP A 11 -8.04 10.59 -13.18
N LEU A 12 -7.07 11.25 -12.54
CA LEU A 12 -7.33 12.30 -11.56
C LEU A 12 -8.17 13.47 -12.12
N ASP A 13 -8.01 13.79 -13.40
CA ASP A 13 -8.73 14.84 -14.12
C ASP A 13 -10.19 14.50 -14.46
N LYS A 14 -10.64 13.28 -14.15
CA LYS A 14 -11.99 12.78 -14.47
C LYS A 14 -12.95 12.80 -13.28
N GLU A 15 -12.73 13.72 -12.34
CA GLU A 15 -13.58 13.90 -11.15
C GLU A 15 -13.72 12.61 -10.32
N THR A 16 -12.65 11.83 -10.19
CA THR A 16 -12.66 10.52 -9.50
C THR A 16 -12.49 10.62 -7.98
N VAL A 17 -12.09 11.78 -7.48
CA VAL A 17 -11.82 12.03 -6.05
C VAL A 17 -12.31 13.42 -5.67
N ASP A 18 -12.61 13.58 -4.38
CA ASP A 18 -12.94 14.88 -3.82
C ASP A 18 -11.70 15.79 -3.77
N TYR A 19 -11.97 17.09 -3.90
CA TYR A 19 -10.95 18.13 -3.76
C TYR A 19 -11.27 18.96 -2.50
N VAL A 20 -10.21 19.37 -1.82
CA VAL A 20 -10.25 20.25 -0.65
C VAL A 20 -9.49 21.52 -0.93
N ASP A 21 -9.81 22.58 -0.21
CA ASP A 21 -9.06 23.83 -0.30
C ASP A 21 -7.68 23.66 0.32
N ASN A 22 -6.69 24.37 -0.22
CA ASN A 22 -5.39 24.52 0.41
C ASN A 22 -5.48 25.41 1.68
N TYR A 23 -4.36 25.61 2.37
CA TYR A 23 -4.33 26.27 3.69
C TYR A 23 -4.87 27.72 3.72
N ASP A 24 -4.89 28.43 2.58
CA ASP A 24 -5.38 29.81 2.45
C ASP A 24 -6.62 29.95 1.55
N GLY A 25 -7.18 28.84 1.04
CA GLY A 25 -8.39 28.83 0.22
C GLY A 25 -8.20 29.29 -1.22
N THR A 26 -6.97 29.44 -1.70
CA THR A 26 -6.69 29.93 -3.06
C THR A 26 -6.56 28.83 -4.11
N GLU A 27 -6.21 27.61 -3.69
CA GLU A 27 -6.03 26.46 -4.58
C GLU A 27 -6.84 25.25 -4.10
N ARG A 28 -7.06 24.31 -5.03
CA ARG A 28 -7.77 23.06 -4.77
C ARG A 28 -6.78 21.90 -4.86
N ILE A 29 -6.79 21.01 -3.87
CA ILE A 29 -5.90 19.86 -3.74
C ILE A 29 -6.77 18.59 -3.66
N PRO A 30 -6.43 17.50 -4.37
CA PRO A 30 -7.14 16.24 -4.21
C PRO A 30 -6.97 15.69 -2.78
N GLU A 31 -8.05 15.20 -2.18
CA GLU A 31 -8.00 14.64 -0.82
C GLU A 31 -7.22 13.32 -0.77
N VAL A 32 -7.39 12.48 -1.81
CA VAL A 32 -6.65 11.24 -2.01
C VAL A 32 -6.23 11.11 -3.48
N LEU A 33 -5.25 10.25 -3.76
CA LEU A 33 -4.87 9.93 -5.13
C LEU A 33 -5.66 8.70 -5.63
N PRO A 34 -6.19 8.70 -6.87
CA PRO A 34 -6.85 7.55 -7.50
C PRO A 34 -5.83 6.49 -7.94
N THR A 35 -5.05 5.99 -6.98
CA THR A 35 -3.97 5.06 -7.26
C THR A 35 -4.48 3.73 -7.80
N ARG A 36 -3.79 3.19 -8.81
CA ARG A 36 -4.01 1.83 -9.31
C ARG A 36 -3.05 0.80 -8.71
N VAL A 37 -2.20 1.22 -7.77
CA VAL A 37 -1.18 0.39 -7.12
C VAL A 37 -1.38 0.45 -5.60
N PRO A 38 -1.32 -0.69 -4.88
CA PRO A 38 -1.43 -0.75 -3.41
C PRO A 38 -0.16 -0.22 -2.73
N ASN A 39 0.11 1.07 -2.89
CA ASN A 39 1.39 1.70 -2.56
C ASN A 39 1.77 1.59 -1.07
N LEU A 40 0.78 1.61 -0.18
CA LEU A 40 1.02 1.50 1.26
C LEU A 40 1.72 0.17 1.62
N LEU A 41 1.31 -0.95 1.00
CA LEU A 41 1.93 -2.25 1.25
C LEU A 41 3.24 -2.41 0.47
N VAL A 42 3.26 -1.93 -0.78
CA VAL A 42 4.43 -2.07 -1.66
C VAL A 42 5.63 -1.31 -1.12
N ASN A 43 5.46 -0.05 -0.72
CA ASN A 43 6.55 0.79 -0.23
C ASN A 43 6.65 0.86 1.29
N GLY A 44 5.57 0.51 2.01
CA GLY A 44 5.52 0.67 3.45
C GLY A 44 5.40 2.13 3.89
N SER A 45 5.54 2.35 5.20
CA SER A 45 5.59 3.68 5.79
C SER A 45 6.20 3.61 7.19
N SER A 46 6.96 4.62 7.59
CA SER A 46 7.44 4.77 8.96
C SER A 46 7.16 6.18 9.45
N GLY A 47 6.52 6.30 10.62
CA GLY A 47 6.10 7.59 11.16
C GLY A 47 5.85 7.55 12.65
N ILE A 48 6.11 8.68 13.31
CA ILE A 48 5.88 8.87 14.75
C ILE A 48 4.99 10.10 14.91
N ALA A 49 3.83 9.91 15.53
CA ALA A 49 2.90 10.98 15.86
C ALA A 49 2.86 11.19 17.39
N VAL A 50 1.88 11.97 17.86
CA VAL A 50 1.70 12.19 19.31
C VAL A 50 0.96 10.99 19.91
N GLY A 51 1.69 10.16 20.67
CA GLY A 51 1.12 9.01 21.38
C GLY A 51 1.02 7.72 20.57
N MET A 52 1.51 7.70 19.33
CA MET A 52 1.51 6.50 18.47
C MET A 52 2.67 6.52 17.47
N ALA A 53 3.03 5.34 16.98
CA ALA A 53 4.01 5.15 15.91
C ALA A 53 3.52 4.08 14.94
N THR A 54 3.96 4.17 13.69
CA THR A 54 3.70 3.18 12.65
C THR A 54 5.00 2.79 11.96
N ASN A 55 5.12 1.52 11.61
CA ASN A 55 6.22 0.99 10.81
C ASN A 55 5.73 -0.21 10.01
N ILE A 56 5.45 0.00 8.73
CA ILE A 56 4.99 -1.02 7.79
C ILE A 56 6.14 -1.30 6.83
N PRO A 57 6.63 -2.55 6.74
CA PRO A 57 7.71 -2.90 5.82
C PRO A 57 7.20 -3.00 4.37
N PRO A 58 8.09 -2.83 3.38
CA PRO A 58 7.74 -3.00 1.97
C PRO A 58 7.44 -4.46 1.61
N HIS A 59 6.62 -4.66 0.60
CA HIS A 59 6.20 -5.98 0.08
C HIS A 59 6.33 -6.06 -1.44
N ASN A 60 6.42 -7.28 -1.96
CA ASN A 60 6.55 -7.49 -3.38
C ASN A 60 5.25 -7.15 -4.12
N LEU A 61 5.32 -6.31 -5.16
CA LEU A 61 4.15 -5.88 -5.92
C LEU A 61 3.37 -7.05 -6.54
N THR A 62 4.06 -8.08 -7.04
CA THR A 62 3.42 -9.21 -7.70
C THR A 62 2.61 -10.03 -6.70
N GLU A 63 3.18 -10.27 -5.52
CA GLU A 63 2.53 -10.99 -4.41
C GLU A 63 1.31 -10.26 -3.91
N VAL A 64 1.42 -8.93 -3.68
CA VAL A 64 0.29 -8.11 -3.23
C VAL A 64 -0.85 -8.13 -4.26
N VAL A 65 -0.54 -7.99 -5.55
CA VAL A 65 -1.57 -8.05 -6.61
C VAL A 65 -2.21 -9.44 -6.69
N ASN A 66 -1.43 -10.52 -6.57
CA ASN A 66 -1.97 -11.88 -6.53
C ASN A 66 -2.89 -12.10 -5.32
N GLY A 67 -2.52 -11.58 -4.14
CA GLY A 67 -3.37 -11.61 -2.96
C GLY A 67 -4.67 -10.82 -3.15
N CYS A 68 -4.62 -9.65 -3.80
CA CYS A 68 -5.81 -8.89 -4.16
C CYS A 68 -6.71 -9.66 -5.14
N LEU A 69 -6.14 -10.30 -6.17
CA LEU A 69 -6.90 -11.12 -7.12
C LEU A 69 -7.56 -12.31 -6.42
N ALA A 70 -6.82 -12.99 -5.54
CA ALA A 70 -7.37 -14.08 -4.74
C ALA A 70 -8.54 -13.62 -3.86
N LEU A 71 -8.44 -12.44 -3.23
CA LEU A 71 -9.52 -11.86 -2.43
C LEU A 71 -10.74 -11.42 -3.26
N ILE A 72 -10.52 -11.02 -4.52
CA ILE A 72 -11.61 -10.75 -5.46
C ILE A 72 -12.34 -12.06 -5.81
N ASP A 73 -11.60 -13.14 -6.03
CA ASP A 73 -12.16 -14.46 -6.38
C ASP A 73 -12.85 -15.12 -5.18
N ASN A 74 -12.31 -14.96 -3.97
CA ASN A 74 -12.88 -15.45 -2.73
C ASN A 74 -12.79 -14.38 -1.61
N PRO A 75 -13.86 -13.62 -1.38
CA PRO A 75 -13.92 -12.60 -0.33
C PRO A 75 -13.81 -13.13 1.10
N ASP A 76 -14.04 -14.43 1.32
CA ASP A 76 -13.99 -15.08 2.64
C ASP A 76 -12.59 -15.62 2.99
N LEU A 77 -11.57 -15.32 2.19
CA LEU A 77 -10.18 -15.71 2.45
C LEU A 77 -9.74 -15.24 3.84
N THR A 78 -9.20 -16.17 4.60
CA THR A 78 -8.58 -15.90 5.90
C THR A 78 -7.21 -15.25 5.72
N VAL A 79 -6.70 -14.63 6.79
CA VAL A 79 -5.35 -14.07 6.80
C VAL A 79 -4.31 -15.17 6.55
N ASP A 80 -4.46 -16.34 7.16
CA ASP A 80 -3.54 -17.47 6.98
C ASP A 80 -3.47 -17.92 5.50
N GLU A 81 -4.60 -17.92 4.80
CA GLU A 81 -4.65 -18.25 3.37
C GLU A 81 -4.05 -17.13 2.51
N LEU A 82 -4.23 -15.86 2.88
CA LEU A 82 -3.59 -14.72 2.19
C LEU A 82 -2.07 -14.74 2.34
N MET A 83 -1.54 -15.24 3.46
CA MET A 83 -0.10 -15.38 3.69
C MET A 83 0.57 -16.43 2.77
N GLU A 84 -0.20 -17.28 2.09
CA GLU A 84 0.34 -18.17 1.05
C GLU A 84 0.61 -17.40 -0.26
N PHE A 85 -0.08 -16.28 -0.48
CA PHE A 85 0.18 -15.37 -1.61
C PHE A 85 1.23 -14.32 -1.29
N ILE A 86 1.34 -13.92 -0.02
CA ILE A 86 2.28 -12.90 0.48
C ILE A 86 3.09 -13.52 1.63
N PRO A 87 4.20 -14.24 1.32
CA PRO A 87 4.95 -14.99 2.32
C PRO A 87 5.62 -14.11 3.39
N GLY A 88 5.94 -12.86 3.04
CA GLY A 88 6.52 -11.88 3.95
C GLY A 88 6.99 -10.60 3.24
N PRO A 89 7.74 -9.74 3.96
CA PRO A 89 8.24 -8.48 3.43
C PRO A 89 9.34 -8.65 2.38
N ASP A 90 9.44 -7.69 1.47
CA ASP A 90 10.45 -7.63 0.39
C ASP A 90 11.28 -6.34 0.52
N PHE A 91 12.52 -6.48 0.98
CA PHE A 91 13.41 -5.34 1.22
C PHE A 91 14.26 -5.04 -0.03
N PRO A 92 14.45 -3.75 -0.38
CA PRO A 92 15.22 -3.36 -1.56
C PRO A 92 16.70 -3.76 -1.48
N THR A 93 17.21 -3.99 -0.26
CA THR A 93 18.58 -4.43 0.01
C THR A 93 18.74 -5.95 0.06
N GLN A 94 17.66 -6.71 -0.16
CA GLN A 94 17.58 -8.13 0.16
C GLN A 94 17.87 -8.37 1.66
N GLY A 95 18.06 -9.64 2.04
CA GLY A 95 18.41 -10.02 3.40
C GLY A 95 18.06 -11.47 3.69
N ILE A 96 18.31 -11.88 4.93
CA ILE A 96 17.86 -13.18 5.46
C ILE A 96 16.95 -12.88 6.64
N ILE A 97 15.68 -13.25 6.52
CA ILE A 97 14.72 -13.20 7.62
C ILE A 97 14.75 -14.56 8.32
N ASN A 98 15.14 -14.56 9.59
CA ASN A 98 15.18 -15.78 10.41
C ASN A 98 13.92 -15.89 11.25
N GLY A 99 13.10 -16.89 10.94
CA GLY A 99 11.84 -17.15 11.64
C GLY A 99 10.63 -16.47 10.97
N ARG A 100 9.46 -17.13 11.07
CA ARG A 100 8.18 -16.66 10.50
C ARG A 100 7.19 -16.22 11.58
N ALA A 101 7.43 -16.56 12.85
CA ALA A 101 6.51 -16.28 13.95
C ALA A 101 6.18 -14.79 14.08
N GLY A 102 7.19 -13.91 14.03
CA GLY A 102 6.98 -12.47 14.09
C GLY A 102 6.28 -11.88 12.86
N ILE A 103 6.26 -12.58 11.71
CA ILE A 103 5.48 -12.16 10.53
C ILE A 103 4.01 -12.55 10.71
N VAL A 104 3.73 -13.70 11.32
CA VAL A 104 2.37 -14.21 11.56
C VAL A 104 1.66 -13.48 12.71
N GLU A 105 2.42 -13.06 13.72
CA GLU A 105 1.87 -12.34 14.89
C GLU A 105 1.61 -10.85 14.62
N ALA A 106 2.32 -10.25 13.66
CA ALA A 106 2.36 -8.80 13.42
C ALA A 106 1.07 -8.21 12.84
#